data_AF-A0A133ZE73-F1
#
_entry.id   AF-A0A133ZE73-F1
#
_cell.length_a   1.000
_cell.length_b   1.000
_cell.length_c   1.000
_cell.angle_alpha   90.00
_cell.angle_beta   90.00
_cell.angle_gamma   90.00
#
_symmetry.space_group_name_H-M   'P 1'
#
loop_
_entity.id
_entity.type
_entity.pdbx_description
1 polymer ?
#
loop_
_entity_poly.entity_id
_entity_poly.type
_entity_poly.pdbx_seq_one_letter_code
_entity_poly.pdbx_strand_id
1 'polypeptide(L)'
;MADIVINTPAAKTKISYKPSSKARALLKNPAMGALLLARAKIIAARANGMYNAKGYNTRLKMGRERLRAYVYTSSIHAIRSNIAHDTLKKAVGSSKK
;
A
#
# COMPACT_ATOMS: atom_id res chain seq x y z
N MET A 1 25.77 -4.33 55.31
CA MET A 1 25.68 -5.12 54.07
C MET A 1 24.63 -4.45 53.21
N ALA A 2 24.99 -3.94 52.03
CA ALA A 2 24.10 -3.12 51.21
C ALA A 2 23.20 -3.99 50.32
N ASP A 3 21.89 -3.78 50.41
CA ASP A 3 20.89 -4.44 49.56
C ASP A 3 20.99 -3.91 48.12
N ILE A 4 21.33 -4.78 47.19
CA ILE A 4 21.34 -4.47 45.75
C ILE A 4 19.90 -4.57 45.25
N VAL A 5 19.24 -3.41 45.10
CA VAL A 5 17.95 -3.30 44.43
C VAL A 5 18.16 -3.43 42.92
N ILE A 6 17.87 -4.61 42.37
CA ILE A 6 17.94 -4.86 40.93
C ILE A 6 16.69 -4.25 40.27
N ASN A 7 16.83 -3.05 39.71
CA ASN A 7 15.78 -2.41 38.92
C ASN A 7 15.59 -3.16 37.60
N THR A 8 14.60 -4.06 37.56
CA THR A 8 14.29 -4.87 36.38
C THR A 8 13.51 -4.02 35.36
N PRO A 9 13.98 -3.83 34.11
CA PRO A 9 13.27 -3.02 33.14
C PRO A 9 11.96 -3.71 32.70
N ALA A 10 10.86 -2.94 32.74
CA ALA A 10 9.52 -3.40 32.39
C ALA A 10 9.45 -4.04 30.98
N ALA A 11 8.86 -5.23 30.90
CA ALA A 11 8.71 -5.98 29.66
C ALA A 11 7.83 -5.20 28.64
N LYS A 12 8.33 -5.04 27.40
CA LYS A 12 7.57 -4.44 26.29
C LYS A 12 6.44 -5.38 25.87
N THR A 13 5.21 -5.10 26.31
CA THR A 13 4.01 -5.79 25.84
C THR A 13 3.77 -5.47 24.35
N LYS A 14 3.82 -6.50 23.50
CA LYS A 14 3.46 -6.38 22.08
C LYS A 14 1.95 -6.17 21.96
N ILE A 15 1.51 -4.92 21.84
CA ILE A 15 0.10 -4.60 21.57
C ILE A 15 -0.22 -5.04 20.13
N SER A 16 -1.04 -6.08 19.97
CA SER A 16 -1.56 -6.51 18.68
C SER A 16 -2.97 -5.97 18.50
N TYR A 17 -3.15 -4.96 17.64
CA TYR A 17 -4.47 -4.44 17.31
C TYR A 17 -5.17 -5.36 16.31
N LYS A 18 -6.25 -6.02 16.75
CA LYS A 18 -7.17 -6.75 15.87
C LYS A 18 -8.46 -5.94 15.70
N PRO A 19 -8.76 -5.42 14.50
CA PRO A 19 -10.00 -4.68 14.28
C PRO A 19 -11.23 -5.57 14.49
N SER A 20 -12.27 -4.98 15.09
CA SER A 20 -13.58 -5.62 15.29
C SER A 20 -14.24 -6.00 13.96
N SER A 21 -15.21 -6.91 13.99
CA SER A 21 -15.95 -7.34 12.78
C SER A 21 -16.60 -6.16 12.04
N LYS A 22 -17.19 -5.22 12.78
CA LYS A 22 -17.77 -3.98 12.24
C LYS A 22 -16.72 -3.08 11.59
N ALA A 23 -15.54 -2.93 12.20
CA ALA A 23 -14.44 -2.17 11.60
C ALA A 23 -13.90 -2.84 10.31
N ARG A 24 -13.87 -4.17 10.25
CA ARG A 24 -13.49 -4.90 9.01
C ARG A 24 -14.52 -4.74 7.89
N ALA A 25 -15.80 -4.57 8.22
CA ALA A 25 -16.84 -4.33 7.21
C ALA A 25 -16.58 -3.01 6.44
N LEU A 26 -16.05 -1.99 7.12
CA LEU A 26 -15.67 -0.72 6.47
C LEU A 26 -14.57 -0.91 5.41
N LEU A 27 -13.66 -1.87 5.61
CA LEU A 27 -12.59 -2.19 4.65
C LEU A 27 -13.10 -2.91 3.38
N LYS A 28 -14.38 -3.29 3.35
CA LYS A 28 -15.05 -3.95 2.23
C LYS A 28 -16.20 -3.13 1.65
N ASN A 29 -16.47 -1.94 2.20
CA ASN A 29 -17.56 -1.07 1.78
C ASN A 29 -17.35 -0.59 0.32
N PRO A 30 -18.41 -0.54 -0.53
CA PRO A 30 -18.35 0.07 -1.86
C PRO A 30 -17.69 1.46 -1.92
N ALA A 31 -17.93 2.32 -0.92
CA ALA A 31 -17.32 3.64 -0.82
C ALA A 31 -15.78 3.55 -0.70
N MET A 32 -15.28 2.56 0.04
CA MET A 32 -13.84 2.28 0.12
C MET A 32 -13.29 1.81 -1.23
N GLY A 33 -14.07 1.03 -1.97
CA GLY A 33 -13.73 0.63 -3.34
C GLY A 33 -13.55 1.82 -4.28
N ALA A 34 -14.48 2.78 -4.25
CA ALA A 34 -14.40 4.00 -5.04
C ALA A 34 -13.16 4.83 -4.70
N LEU A 35 -12.86 5.00 -3.41
CA LEU A 35 -11.68 5.73 -2.94
C LEU A 35 -10.38 5.06 -3.39
N LEU A 36 -10.27 3.74 -3.21
CA LEU A 36 -9.10 2.98 -3.64
C LEU A 36 -8.90 3.04 -5.17
N LEU A 37 -9.98 2.96 -5.93
CA LEU A 37 -9.94 3.05 -7.38
C LEU A 37 -9.53 4.45 -7.86
N ALA A 38 -10.07 5.51 -7.26
CA ALA A 38 -9.65 6.88 -7.54
C ALA A 38 -8.16 7.08 -7.26
N ARG A 39 -7.66 6.57 -6.13
CA ARG A 39 -6.24 6.64 -5.80
C ARG A 39 -5.37 5.85 -6.78
N ALA A 40 -5.80 4.66 -7.17
CA ALA A 40 -5.08 3.85 -8.16
C ALA A 40 -5.05 4.53 -9.54
N LYS A 41 -6.13 5.19 -9.95
CA LYS A 41 -6.17 5.97 -11.21
C LYS A 41 -5.16 7.10 -11.23
N ILE A 42 -5.02 7.82 -10.10
CA ILE A 42 -4.00 8.88 -9.96
C ILE A 42 -2.59 8.29 -10.12
N ILE A 43 -2.31 7.15 -9.48
CA ILE A 43 -1.00 6.49 -9.59
C ILE A 43 -0.76 6.01 -11.03
N ALA A 44 -1.75 5.41 -11.68
CA ALA A 44 -1.65 4.98 -13.07
C ALA A 44 -1.41 6.16 -14.02
N ALA A 45 -2.11 7.28 -13.84
CA ALA A 45 -1.91 8.49 -14.64
C ALA A 45 -0.49 9.06 -14.48
N ARG A 46 0.02 9.10 -13.24
CA ARG A 46 1.40 9.53 -12.97
C ARG A 46 2.41 8.59 -13.63
N ALA A 47 2.25 7.28 -13.49
CA ALA A 47 3.13 6.31 -14.12
C ALA A 47 3.09 6.40 -15.66
N ASN A 48 1.91 6.65 -16.24
CA ASN A 48 1.75 6.88 -17.68
C ASN A 48 2.42 8.17 -18.19
N GLY A 49 2.66 9.14 -17.30
CA GLY A 49 3.37 10.39 -17.63
C GLY A 49 4.89 10.27 -17.54
N MET A 50 5.44 9.13 -17.12
CA MET A 50 6.87 8.96 -16.87
C MET A 50 7.54 8.14 -17.98
N TYR A 51 8.68 8.63 -18.47
CA TYR A 51 9.60 7.90 -19.37
C TYR A 51 8.90 7.23 -20.56
N ASN A 52 7.88 7.89 -21.13
CA ASN A 52 7.03 7.40 -22.22
C ASN A 52 6.36 6.03 -21.97
N ALA A 53 6.32 5.55 -20.72
CA ALA A 53 5.61 4.34 -20.37
C ALA A 53 4.10 4.59 -20.51
N LYS A 54 3.41 3.81 -21.34
CA LYS A 54 1.95 3.90 -21.53
C LYS A 54 1.26 2.58 -21.22
N GLY A 55 -0.02 2.63 -20.91
CA GLY A 55 -0.87 1.45 -20.75
C GLY A 55 -1.00 0.92 -19.32
N TYR A 56 -0.67 1.73 -18.31
CA TYR A 56 -1.05 1.39 -16.93
C TYR A 56 -2.56 1.48 -16.74
N ASN A 57 -3.13 0.38 -16.27
CA ASN A 57 -4.54 0.18 -15.96
C ASN A 57 -4.73 -0.08 -14.47
N THR A 58 -5.98 0.01 -14.01
CA THR A 58 -6.34 -0.19 -12.61
C THR A 58 -7.38 -1.28 -12.44
N ARG A 59 -7.25 -2.11 -11.41
CA ARG A 59 -8.24 -3.12 -11.05
C ARG A 59 -8.50 -3.13 -9.55
N LEU A 60 -9.77 -3.19 -9.18
CA LEU A 60 -10.19 -3.49 -7.82
C LEU A 60 -10.29 -5.00 -7.62
N LYS A 61 -9.81 -5.52 -6.49
CA LYS A 61 -10.00 -6.92 -6.10
C LYS A 61 -10.39 -6.99 -4.62
N MET A 62 -11.45 -7.73 -4.34
CA MET A 62 -11.85 -8.04 -2.97
C MET A 62 -11.04 -9.21 -2.45
N GLY A 63 -10.30 -8.99 -1.37
CA GLY A 63 -9.63 -10.06 -0.63
C GLY A 63 -10.48 -10.56 0.54
N ARG A 64 -9.97 -11.60 1.23
CA ARG A 64 -10.63 -12.19 2.41
C ARG A 64 -10.88 -11.16 3.51
N GLU A 65 -9.97 -10.20 3.70
CA GLU A 65 -10.02 -9.24 4.81
C GLU A 65 -10.34 -7.81 4.38
N ARG A 66 -9.93 -7.39 3.17
CA ARG A 66 -10.01 -6.00 2.70
C ARG A 66 -10.08 -5.91 1.19
N LEU A 67 -10.61 -4.80 0.69
CA LEU A 67 -10.47 -4.38 -0.71
C LEU A 67 -9.03 -3.94 -1.00
N ARG A 68 -8.57 -4.22 -2.23
CA ARG A 68 -7.26 -3.82 -2.74
C ARG A 68 -7.44 -3.25 -4.14
N ALA A 69 -6.76 -2.16 -4.44
CA ALA A 69 -6.62 -1.68 -5.81
C ALA A 69 -5.21 -2.00 -6.32
N TYR A 70 -5.13 -2.44 -7.57
CA TYR A 70 -3.91 -2.78 -8.28
C TYR A 70 -3.74 -1.83 -9.44
N VAL A 71 -2.51 -1.37 -9.64
CA VAL A 71 -2.07 -0.73 -10.89
C VAL A 71 -1.21 -1.75 -11.62
N TYR A 72 -1.55 -2.04 -12.87
CA TYR A 72 -0.88 -3.07 -13.67
C TYR A 72 -0.74 -2.59 -15.11
N THR A 73 0.17 -3.20 -15.86
CA THR A 73 0.34 -2.94 -17.29
C THR A 73 0.58 -4.27 -18.01
N SER A 74 0.07 -4.39 -19.23
CA SER A 74 0.38 -5.49 -20.15
C SER A 74 1.46 -5.09 -21.18
N SER A 75 1.88 -3.82 -21.19
CA SER A 75 2.88 -3.32 -22.13
C SER A 75 4.28 -3.73 -21.70
N ILE A 76 4.96 -4.53 -22.53
CA ILE A 76 6.36 -4.93 -22.31
C ILE A 76 7.27 -3.70 -22.15
N HIS A 77 7.03 -2.64 -22.93
CA HIS A 77 7.79 -1.39 -22.82
C HIS A 77 7.61 -0.74 -21.45
N ALA A 78 6.37 -0.62 -20.96
CA ALA A 78 6.09 -0.06 -19.64
C ALA A 78 6.68 -0.92 -18.51
N ILE A 79 6.67 -2.26 -18.66
CA ILE A 79 7.32 -3.18 -17.71
C ILE A 79 8.82 -2.93 -17.65
N ARG A 80 9.50 -2.87 -18.80
CA ARG A 80 10.96 -2.60 -18.86
C ARG A 80 11.30 -1.22 -18.29
N SER A 81 10.52 -0.20 -18.66
CA SER A 81 10.67 1.17 -18.13
C SER A 81 10.47 1.21 -16.62
N ASN A 82 9.49 0.47 -16.07
CA ASN A 82 9.30 0.38 -14.64
C ASN A 82 10.48 -0.29 -13.91
N ILE A 83 11.02 -1.37 -14.47
CA ILE A 83 12.18 -2.06 -13.89
C ILE A 83 13.40 -1.14 -13.89
N ALA A 84 13.61 -0.37 -14.96
CA ALA A 84 14.75 0.53 -15.08
C ALA A 84 14.63 1.79 -14.19
N HIS A 85 13.41 2.31 -14.01
CA HIS A 85 13.21 3.65 -13.45
C HIS A 85 12.32 3.72 -12.21
N ASP A 86 11.86 2.58 -11.68
CA ASP A 86 11.00 2.51 -10.50
C ASP A 86 9.71 3.34 -10.65
N THR A 87 9.15 3.40 -11.86
CA THR A 87 8.06 4.34 -12.21
C THR A 87 6.84 4.24 -11.29
N LEU A 88 6.41 3.02 -10.94
CA LEU A 88 5.29 2.80 -10.02
C LEU A 88 5.62 3.26 -8.59
N LYS A 89 6.83 2.99 -8.11
CA LYS A 89 7.28 3.41 -6.77
C LYS A 89 7.35 4.93 -6.66
N LYS A 90 7.85 5.59 -7.70
CA LYS A 90 7.83 7.06 -7.83
C LYS A 90 6.39 7.59 -7.90
N ALA A 91 5.52 6.97 -8.68
CA ALA A 91 4.13 7.37 -8.84
C ALA A 91 3.31 7.30 -7.53
N VAL A 92 3.60 6.33 -6.67
CA VAL A 92 3.02 6.21 -5.31
C VAL A 92 3.45 7.35 -4.39
N GLY A 93 4.59 8.00 -4.67
CA GLY A 93 5.19 9.02 -3.83
C GLY A 93 6.19 8.46 -2.81
N SER A 94 6.67 7.23 -3.00
CA SER A 94 7.64 6.58 -2.11
C SER A 94 9.09 6.76 -2.57
N SER A 95 9.38 7.79 -3.37
CA SER A 95 10.77 8.22 -3.59
C SER A 95 11.31 8.66 -2.24
N LYS A 96 12.29 7.92 -1.70
CA LYS A 96 13.01 8.33 -0.48
C LYS A 96 13.45 9.79 -0.66
N LYS A 97 13.14 10.64 0.32
CA LYS A 97 13.99 11.79 0.63
C LYS A 97 15.27 11.25 1.27
#